data_AF-H6LI98-F1
#
_entry.id   AF-H6LI98-F1
#
_cell.length_a   1.000
_cell.length_b   1.000
_cell.length_c   1.000
_cell.angle_alpha   90.00
_cell.angle_beta   90.00
_cell.angle_gamma   90.00
#
_symmetry.space_group_name_H-M   'P 1'
#
loop_
_entity.id
_entity.type
_entity.pdbx_description
1 polymer ?
#
loop_
_entity_poly.entity_id
_entity_poly.type
_entity_poly.pdbx_seq_one_letter_code
_entity_poly.pdbx_strand_id
1 'polypeptide(L)'
;MKKLIDPQKSSETVSNILQKTYDVGKKTTVNIQKSAKSLSDKTKNDSYLRKLKKYNPIFPELYNSIDFNIPNIIMIVDDAVRRDVDVCEGSMGWLGKENDIEIFYLYNSAIEMSGIQFIPMVTCDAAYCVDSFDSNQFIKADYIFTRAQEERLAELKHIAFSLGAKSCSIEISASNTETNLKSKEKKLSEDVGIADFGVSTAEKSEQNMSRKESNQRRGKTEIQFEGSNRPRRPVLKWFAHDGNINRLIEMRFENGNAIKSEILELSGSSLTTMSEKAAYAMDMAIKKTGAKGKAKGSSDISSQVAKESHSKLIFKIEF
;
A
#
# COMPACT_ATOMS: atom_id res chain seq x y z
N MET A 1 33.58 -42.92 -44.11
CA MET A 1 32.16 -42.96 -44.53
C MET A 1 31.27 -42.92 -43.30
N LYS A 2 30.51 -41.84 -43.10
CA LYS A 2 29.05 -41.87 -42.88
C LYS A 2 28.54 -40.44 -42.88
N LYS A 3 27.60 -40.20 -43.79
CA LYS A 3 27.05 -38.92 -44.20
C LYS A 3 26.01 -38.43 -43.19
N LEU A 4 25.93 -37.10 -43.09
CA LEU A 4 24.74 -36.33 -42.70
C LEU A 4 23.47 -36.93 -43.32
N ILE A 5 22.40 -37.03 -42.52
CA ILE A 5 21.05 -37.27 -43.00
C ILE A 5 20.18 -36.08 -42.60
N ASP A 6 19.35 -35.73 -43.57
CA ASP A 6 18.69 -34.48 -43.93
C ASP A 6 17.33 -34.29 -43.21
N PRO A 7 16.92 -33.08 -42.78
CA PRO A 7 15.69 -32.85 -42.02
C PRO A 7 14.39 -32.92 -42.85
N GLN A 8 14.43 -33.27 -44.14
CA GLN A 8 13.26 -33.23 -45.02
C GLN A 8 12.40 -34.51 -45.08
N LYS A 9 12.72 -35.59 -44.35
CA LYS A 9 11.98 -36.87 -44.45
C LYS A 9 10.99 -37.19 -43.32
N SER A 10 10.81 -36.34 -42.31
CA SER A 10 9.79 -36.54 -41.26
C SER A 10 8.48 -35.76 -41.50
N SER A 11 8.42 -34.92 -42.54
CA SER A 11 7.28 -34.05 -42.85
C SER A 11 6.20 -34.69 -43.75
N GLU A 12 6.57 -35.72 -44.54
CA GLU A 12 5.66 -36.32 -45.53
C GLU A 12 4.78 -37.46 -44.99
N THR A 13 5.10 -38.03 -43.82
CA THR A 13 4.27 -39.08 -43.19
C THR A 13 3.14 -38.48 -42.33
N VAL A 14 3.31 -37.27 -41.79
CA VAL A 14 2.30 -36.61 -40.96
C VAL A 14 1.23 -35.91 -41.81
N SER A 15 1.60 -35.42 -43.00
CA SER A 15 0.66 -34.80 -43.94
C SER A 15 -0.33 -35.80 -44.56
N ASN A 16 0.03 -37.09 -44.66
CA ASN A 16 -0.85 -38.13 -45.22
C ASN A 16 -1.83 -38.75 -44.21
N ILE A 17 -1.67 -38.49 -42.91
CA ILE A 17 -2.63 -38.91 -41.86
C ILE A 17 -3.70 -37.83 -41.65
N LEU A 18 -3.39 -36.57 -41.94
CA LEU A 18 -4.37 -35.47 -41.85
C LEU A 18 -5.28 -35.31 -43.08
N GLN A 19 -4.91 -35.84 -44.25
CA GLN A 19 -5.72 -35.69 -45.46
C GLN A 19 -6.81 -36.77 -45.63
N LYS A 20 -6.76 -37.86 -44.87
CA LYS A 20 -7.71 -38.99 -44.99
C LYS A 20 -8.93 -38.92 -44.07
N THR A 21 -9.09 -37.83 -43.33
CA THR A 21 -10.26 -37.62 -42.45
C THR A 21 -11.23 -36.57 -42.97
N TYR A 22 -11.02 -36.03 -44.18
CA TYR A 22 -11.83 -34.91 -44.62
C TYR A 22 -13.14 -35.28 -45.32
N ASP A 23 -13.27 -36.40 -46.05
CA ASP A 23 -14.59 -36.71 -46.63
C ASP A 23 -14.83 -38.21 -46.86
N VAL A 24 -16.10 -38.58 -46.64
CA VAL A 24 -16.81 -39.84 -46.98
C VAL A 24 -17.22 -40.67 -45.77
N GLY A 25 -18.52 -40.65 -45.45
CA GLY A 25 -19.15 -41.78 -44.75
C GLY A 25 -20.22 -41.48 -43.69
N LYS A 26 -21.08 -40.49 -43.88
CA LYS A 26 -22.28 -40.31 -43.06
C LYS A 26 -23.30 -41.43 -43.36
N LYS A 27 -23.49 -42.39 -42.46
CA LYS A 27 -24.65 -43.31 -42.30
C LYS A 27 -24.56 -43.92 -40.89
N THR A 28 -25.55 -44.00 -40.00
CA THR A 28 -26.97 -43.64 -39.97
C THR A 28 -27.40 -43.73 -38.47
N THR A 29 -28.24 -42.79 -38.02
CA THR A 29 -29.19 -42.89 -36.87
C THR A 29 -28.76 -43.15 -35.41
N VAL A 30 -27.47 -42.99 -35.01
CA VAL A 30 -27.07 -42.83 -33.57
C VAL A 30 -26.33 -41.52 -33.28
N ASN A 31 -26.02 -40.72 -34.31
CA ASN A 31 -25.10 -39.58 -34.19
C ASN A 31 -25.70 -38.23 -33.81
N ILE A 32 -27.03 -38.06 -33.73
CA ILE A 32 -27.60 -36.75 -33.38
C ILE A 32 -27.35 -36.42 -31.91
N GLN A 33 -27.36 -37.41 -31.01
CA GLN A 33 -27.06 -37.19 -29.59
C GLN A 33 -25.56 -37.07 -29.30
N LYS A 34 -24.67 -37.78 -30.02
CA LYS A 34 -23.21 -37.70 -29.79
C LYS A 34 -22.60 -36.41 -30.36
N SER A 35 -23.07 -35.92 -31.50
CA SER A 35 -22.62 -34.63 -32.06
C SER A 35 -23.17 -33.44 -31.27
N ALA A 36 -24.42 -33.51 -30.81
CA ALA A 36 -24.99 -32.50 -29.91
C ALA A 36 -24.33 -32.53 -28.53
N LYS A 37 -24.00 -33.72 -27.98
CA LYS A 37 -23.18 -33.84 -26.75
C LYS A 37 -21.78 -33.30 -26.98
N SER A 38 -21.05 -33.69 -28.02
CA SER A 38 -19.68 -33.17 -28.23
C SER A 38 -19.64 -31.67 -28.52
N LEU A 39 -20.64 -31.12 -29.22
CA LEU A 39 -20.75 -29.68 -29.45
C LEU A 39 -21.20 -28.95 -28.18
N SER A 40 -22.12 -29.53 -27.40
CA SER A 40 -22.53 -29.01 -26.08
C SER A 40 -21.39 -29.06 -25.07
N ASP A 41 -20.59 -30.12 -25.06
CA ASP A 41 -19.44 -30.31 -24.18
C ASP A 41 -18.30 -29.37 -24.55
N LYS A 42 -18.02 -29.18 -25.85
CA LYS A 42 -17.11 -28.11 -26.32
C LYS A 42 -17.62 -26.72 -25.96
N THR A 43 -18.90 -26.44 -26.17
CA THR A 43 -19.51 -25.14 -25.83
C THR A 43 -19.52 -24.87 -24.33
N LYS A 44 -19.77 -25.89 -23.51
CA LYS A 44 -19.70 -25.83 -22.04
C LYS A 44 -18.27 -25.63 -21.57
N ASN A 45 -17.30 -26.32 -22.14
CA ASN A 45 -15.89 -26.14 -21.86
C ASN A 45 -15.41 -24.73 -22.23
N ASP A 46 -15.81 -24.22 -23.41
CA ASP A 46 -15.48 -22.85 -23.84
C ASP A 46 -16.14 -21.79 -22.95
N SER A 47 -17.36 -22.06 -22.47
CA SER A 47 -18.06 -21.18 -21.52
C SER A 47 -17.35 -21.18 -20.16
N TYR A 48 -16.97 -22.35 -19.66
CA TYR A 48 -16.23 -22.52 -18.42
C TYR A 48 -14.86 -21.83 -18.46
N LEU A 49 -14.09 -22.02 -19.54
CA LEU A 49 -12.80 -21.33 -19.73
C LEU A 49 -12.95 -19.81 -19.83
N ARG A 50 -14.00 -19.31 -20.49
CA ARG A 50 -14.32 -17.87 -20.51
C ARG A 50 -14.65 -17.34 -19.13
N LYS A 51 -15.40 -18.09 -18.31
CA LYS A 51 -15.68 -17.74 -16.92
C LYS A 51 -14.39 -17.74 -16.09
N LEU A 52 -13.55 -18.76 -16.18
CA LEU A 52 -12.25 -18.81 -15.49
C LEU A 52 -11.41 -17.58 -15.82
N LYS A 53 -11.29 -17.21 -17.10
CA LYS A 53 -10.56 -15.99 -17.51
C LYS A 53 -11.19 -14.70 -16.98
N LYS A 54 -12.52 -14.62 -16.95
CA LYS A 54 -13.26 -13.44 -16.49
C LYS A 54 -13.17 -13.26 -14.98
N TYR A 55 -13.36 -14.33 -14.23
CA TYR A 55 -13.43 -14.29 -12.77
C TYR A 55 -12.04 -14.39 -12.13
N ASN A 56 -11.07 -14.99 -12.81
CA ASN A 56 -9.67 -15.10 -12.38
C ASN A 56 -9.50 -15.59 -10.93
N PRO A 57 -10.12 -16.74 -10.57
CA PRO A 57 -10.08 -17.28 -9.22
C PRO A 57 -8.67 -17.76 -8.84
N ILE A 58 -8.33 -17.62 -7.56
CA ILE A 58 -7.08 -18.11 -6.98
C ILE A 58 -7.37 -19.29 -6.08
N PHE A 59 -6.87 -20.46 -6.47
CA PHE A 59 -7.02 -21.70 -5.70
C PHE A 59 -5.83 -21.93 -4.76
N PRO A 60 -6.00 -22.70 -3.67
CA PRO A 60 -4.93 -22.98 -2.72
C PRO A 60 -3.65 -23.53 -3.36
N GLU A 61 -3.76 -24.34 -4.41
CA GLU A 61 -2.59 -24.94 -5.09
C GLU A 61 -1.76 -23.87 -5.80
N LEU A 62 -2.42 -22.91 -6.46
CA LEU A 62 -1.75 -21.79 -7.10
C LEU A 62 -1.21 -20.82 -6.05
N TYR A 63 -1.99 -20.51 -5.02
CA TYR A 63 -1.58 -19.60 -3.94
C TYR A 63 -0.31 -20.06 -3.23
N ASN A 64 -0.19 -21.37 -2.97
CA ASN A 64 0.97 -21.96 -2.31
C ASN A 64 2.12 -22.31 -3.28
N SER A 65 1.98 -22.01 -4.57
CA SER A 65 3.05 -22.24 -5.53
C SER A 65 4.17 -21.21 -5.38
N ILE A 66 5.40 -21.62 -5.68
CA ILE A 66 6.58 -20.75 -5.56
C ILE A 66 6.56 -19.58 -6.56
N ASP A 67 5.78 -19.72 -7.63
CA ASP A 67 5.68 -18.74 -8.72
C ASP A 67 4.58 -17.69 -8.47
N PHE A 68 3.74 -17.89 -7.45
CA PHE A 68 2.66 -16.96 -7.13
C PHE A 68 3.19 -15.82 -6.27
N ASN A 69 3.14 -14.61 -6.82
CA ASN A 69 3.44 -13.39 -6.10
C ASN A 69 2.14 -12.77 -5.60
N ILE A 70 2.02 -12.65 -4.27
CA ILE A 70 0.88 -11.97 -3.65
C ILE A 70 0.94 -10.48 -4.04
N PRO A 71 -0.14 -9.90 -4.60
CA PRO A 71 -0.17 -8.47 -4.91
C PRO A 71 0.02 -7.60 -3.68
N ASN A 72 0.60 -6.40 -3.88
CA ASN A 72 0.84 -5.43 -2.81
C ASN A 72 -0.44 -4.87 -2.15
N ILE A 73 -1.61 -5.15 -2.73
CA ILE A 73 -2.91 -4.74 -2.20
C ILE A 73 -3.81 -5.97 -2.10
N ILE A 74 -4.35 -6.18 -0.89
CA ILE A 74 -5.35 -7.19 -0.61
C ILE A 74 -6.64 -6.49 -0.18
N MET A 75 -7.77 -6.89 -0.75
CA MET A 75 -9.09 -6.50 -0.26
C MET A 75 -9.76 -7.72 0.36
N ILE A 76 -10.24 -7.55 1.58
CA ILE A 76 -11.02 -8.58 2.26
C ILE A 76 -12.48 -8.45 1.82
N VAL A 77 -13.06 -9.55 1.36
CA VAL A 77 -14.42 -9.59 0.81
C VAL A 77 -15.25 -10.71 1.44
N ASP A 78 -16.56 -10.51 1.47
CA ASP A 78 -17.51 -11.54 1.88
C ASP A 78 -17.56 -12.67 0.83
N ASP A 79 -17.53 -13.91 1.29
CA ASP A 79 -17.65 -15.12 0.48
C ASP A 79 -18.92 -15.14 -0.40
N ALA A 80 -19.98 -14.43 0.02
CA ALA A 80 -21.22 -14.29 -0.71
C ALA A 80 -21.05 -13.61 -2.07
N VAL A 81 -20.01 -12.79 -2.29
CA VAL A 81 -19.83 -12.00 -3.52
C VAL A 81 -19.79 -12.86 -4.78
N ARG A 82 -19.35 -14.14 -4.68
CA ARG A 82 -19.29 -15.06 -5.83
C ARG A 82 -19.74 -16.50 -5.52
N ARG A 83 -20.57 -16.69 -4.50
CA ARG A 83 -21.02 -18.02 -4.05
C ARG A 83 -21.69 -18.85 -5.17
N ASP A 84 -22.42 -18.20 -6.08
CA ASP A 84 -23.15 -18.88 -7.16
C ASP A 84 -22.34 -18.99 -8.47
N VAL A 85 -21.03 -18.71 -8.42
CA VAL A 85 -20.14 -18.81 -9.58
C VAL A 85 -19.36 -20.12 -9.49
N ASP A 86 -19.78 -21.11 -10.27
CA ASP A 86 -19.17 -22.45 -10.40
C ASP A 86 -17.64 -22.44 -10.47
N VAL A 87 -17.05 -21.56 -11.29
CA VAL A 87 -15.57 -21.48 -11.43
C VAL A 87 -14.85 -20.94 -10.19
N CYS A 88 -15.55 -20.36 -9.22
CA CYS A 88 -14.95 -19.82 -7.99
C CYS A 88 -15.10 -20.80 -6.80
N GLU A 89 -15.79 -21.92 -6.97
CA GLU A 89 -15.97 -22.91 -5.90
C GLU A 89 -14.61 -23.47 -5.44
N GLY A 90 -14.33 -23.40 -4.14
CA GLY A 90 -13.05 -23.84 -3.56
C GLY A 90 -11.87 -22.87 -3.75
N SER A 91 -12.09 -21.71 -4.38
CA SER A 91 -11.06 -20.67 -4.45
C SER A 91 -10.91 -19.91 -3.13
N MET A 92 -9.72 -19.37 -2.89
CA MET A 92 -9.42 -18.46 -1.78
C MET A 92 -9.84 -17.02 -2.08
N GLY A 93 -10.09 -16.70 -3.34
CA GLY A 93 -10.35 -15.34 -3.78
C GLY A 93 -10.19 -15.19 -5.29
N TRP A 94 -9.98 -13.96 -5.76
CA TRP A 94 -9.65 -13.70 -7.16
C TRP A 94 -8.69 -12.53 -7.34
N LEU A 95 -7.97 -12.52 -8.47
CA LEU A 95 -7.17 -11.38 -8.89
C LEU A 95 -8.01 -10.42 -9.74
N GLY A 96 -8.05 -9.16 -9.33
CA GLY A 96 -8.53 -8.06 -10.16
C GLY A 96 -7.41 -7.11 -10.53
N LYS A 97 -7.69 -6.23 -11.50
CA LYS A 97 -6.73 -5.24 -11.98
C LYS A 97 -7.43 -3.89 -12.12
N GLU A 98 -6.96 -2.89 -11.37
CA GLU A 98 -7.48 -1.53 -11.39
C GLU A 98 -6.37 -0.53 -11.71
N ASN A 99 -6.46 0.13 -12.88
CA ASN A 99 -5.46 1.10 -13.36
C ASN A 99 -4.01 0.57 -13.29
N ASP A 100 -3.79 -0.63 -13.82
CA ASP A 100 -2.51 -1.32 -13.80
C ASP A 100 -1.99 -1.80 -12.43
N ILE A 101 -2.83 -1.73 -11.41
CA ILE A 101 -2.53 -2.26 -10.08
C ILE A 101 -3.31 -3.56 -9.88
N GLU A 102 -2.59 -4.62 -9.57
CA GLU A 102 -3.20 -5.90 -9.20
C GLU A 102 -3.70 -5.84 -7.75
N ILE A 103 -4.90 -6.36 -7.54
CA ILE A 103 -5.55 -6.44 -6.24
C ILE A 103 -5.97 -7.89 -6.05
N PHE A 104 -5.57 -8.47 -4.93
CA PHE A 104 -6.08 -9.78 -4.52
C PHE A 104 -7.30 -9.60 -3.64
N TYR A 105 -8.46 -10.02 -4.14
CA TYR A 105 -9.70 -10.04 -3.37
C TYR A 105 -9.78 -11.36 -2.64
N LEU A 106 -9.41 -11.34 -1.36
CA LEU A 106 -9.32 -12.52 -0.50
C LEU A 106 -10.65 -12.70 0.25
N TYR A 107 -11.21 -13.91 0.17
CA TYR A 107 -12.40 -14.27 0.93
C TYR A 107 -12.12 -14.29 2.43
N ASN A 108 -13.10 -13.84 3.21
CA ASN A 108 -12.97 -13.79 4.66
C ASN A 108 -12.73 -15.18 5.27
N SER A 109 -13.33 -16.25 4.73
CA SER A 109 -13.05 -17.62 5.18
C SER A 109 -11.63 -18.12 4.87
N ALA A 110 -10.94 -17.51 3.90
CA ALA A 110 -9.61 -17.91 3.47
C ALA A 110 -8.47 -17.19 4.22
N ILE A 111 -8.79 -16.29 5.16
CA ILE A 111 -7.79 -15.51 5.92
C ILE A 111 -6.82 -16.41 6.66
N GLU A 112 -7.32 -17.36 7.46
CA GLU A 112 -6.46 -18.23 8.28
C GLU A 112 -5.53 -19.09 7.40
N MET A 113 -6.06 -19.58 6.28
CA MET A 113 -5.31 -20.39 5.31
C MET A 113 -4.27 -19.57 4.54
N SER A 114 -4.45 -18.25 4.40
CA SER A 114 -3.52 -17.41 3.64
C SER A 114 -2.14 -17.29 4.31
N GLY A 115 -2.05 -17.46 5.62
CA GLY A 115 -0.81 -17.24 6.39
C GLY A 115 -0.36 -15.77 6.44
N ILE A 116 -1.19 -14.82 5.96
CA ILE A 116 -0.87 -13.40 5.94
C ILE A 116 -1.20 -12.76 7.29
N GLN A 117 -0.30 -11.91 7.77
CA GLN A 117 -0.54 -11.13 8.98
C GLN A 117 -1.16 -9.77 8.63
N PHE A 118 -2.40 -9.55 9.04
CA PHE A 118 -3.11 -8.28 8.85
C PHE A 118 -3.05 -7.40 10.09
N ILE A 119 -2.77 -6.11 9.91
CA ILE A 119 -2.63 -5.14 11.00
C ILE A 119 -3.42 -3.84 10.73
N PRO A 120 -4.32 -3.42 11.63
CA PRO A 120 -4.86 -4.19 12.76
C PRO A 120 -5.68 -5.40 12.27
N MET A 121 -6.39 -6.09 13.18
CA MET A 121 -7.23 -7.25 12.85
C MET A 121 -8.08 -7.03 11.59
N VAL A 122 -8.30 -8.15 10.88
CA VAL A 122 -9.02 -8.17 9.61
C VAL A 122 -10.43 -7.60 9.76
N THR A 123 -10.82 -6.74 8.82
CA THR A 123 -12.18 -6.22 8.66
C THR A 123 -12.65 -6.51 7.23
N CYS A 124 -13.85 -7.06 7.08
CA CYS A 124 -14.48 -7.23 5.77
C CYS A 124 -14.67 -5.87 5.08
N ASP A 125 -14.62 -5.84 3.75
CA ASP A 125 -14.69 -4.64 2.92
C ASP A 125 -13.56 -3.61 3.14
N ALA A 126 -12.46 -4.03 3.78
CA ALA A 126 -11.27 -3.20 3.96
C ALA A 126 -10.13 -3.61 3.00
N ALA A 127 -9.37 -2.61 2.58
CA ALA A 127 -8.14 -2.79 1.81
C ALA A 127 -6.92 -2.72 2.73
N TYR A 128 -5.94 -3.59 2.46
CA TYR A 128 -4.67 -3.69 3.15
C TYR A 128 -3.52 -3.61 2.13
N CYS A 129 -2.46 -2.91 2.50
CA CYS A 129 -1.27 -2.74 1.69
C CYS A 129 -0.10 -3.47 2.35
N VAL A 130 0.78 -4.07 1.56
CA VAL A 130 2.00 -4.71 2.06
C VAL A 130 2.85 -3.72 2.88
N ASP A 131 3.44 -4.19 3.99
CA ASP A 131 4.38 -3.41 4.78
C ASP A 131 5.71 -3.22 4.03
N SER A 132 6.30 -2.03 4.16
CA SER A 132 7.55 -1.69 3.46
C SER A 132 8.76 -2.49 3.95
N PHE A 133 8.67 -3.16 5.10
CA PHE A 133 9.77 -3.87 5.73
C PHE A 133 9.52 -5.38 5.90
N ASP A 134 8.28 -5.83 5.74
CA ASP A 134 7.91 -7.24 5.81
C ASP A 134 6.82 -7.57 4.77
N SER A 135 7.19 -8.34 3.73
CA SER A 135 6.29 -8.74 2.65
C SER A 135 5.14 -9.65 3.08
N ASN A 136 5.18 -10.21 4.30
CA ASN A 136 4.13 -11.06 4.85
C ASN A 136 3.17 -10.29 5.76
N GLN A 137 3.45 -9.02 6.05
CA GLN A 137 2.57 -8.14 6.81
C GLN A 137 1.80 -7.21 5.89
N PHE A 138 0.51 -7.09 6.14
CA PHE A 138 -0.40 -6.24 5.39
C PHE A 138 -1.08 -5.25 6.34
N ILE A 139 -0.84 -3.97 6.13
CA ILE A 139 -1.34 -2.86 6.95
C ILE A 139 -2.59 -2.29 6.31
N LYS A 140 -3.64 -2.12 7.11
CA LYS A 140 -4.88 -1.51 6.63
C LYS A 140 -4.60 -0.13 6.03
N ALA A 141 -5.13 0.12 4.84
CA ALA A 141 -4.76 1.28 4.03
C ALA A 141 -5.06 2.64 4.69
N ASP A 142 -6.12 2.71 5.50
CA ASP A 142 -6.50 3.90 6.29
C ASP A 142 -5.64 4.09 7.56
N TYR A 143 -4.83 3.11 7.95
CA TYR A 143 -4.01 3.10 9.16
C TYR A 143 -2.49 3.16 8.87
N ILE A 144 -2.06 2.96 7.62
CA ILE A 144 -0.64 2.82 7.26
C ILE A 144 0.25 3.99 7.74
N PHE A 145 -0.19 5.24 7.57
CA PHE A 145 0.57 6.41 8.02
C PHE A 145 0.52 6.60 9.53
N THR A 146 -0.60 6.26 10.17
CA THR A 146 -0.71 6.28 11.63
C THR A 146 0.29 5.31 12.24
N ARG A 147 0.34 4.07 11.74
CA ARG A 147 1.32 3.08 12.17
C ARG A 147 2.76 3.54 11.92
N ALA A 148 3.06 4.04 10.72
CA ALA A 148 4.40 4.51 10.39
C ALA A 148 4.86 5.63 11.33
N GLN A 149 3.96 6.55 11.68
CA GLN A 149 4.24 7.60 12.66
C GLN A 149 4.48 7.03 14.07
N GLU A 150 3.65 6.09 14.53
CA GLU A 150 3.80 5.42 15.82
C GLU A 150 5.14 4.68 15.92
N GLU A 151 5.52 3.93 14.89
CA GLU A 151 6.79 3.20 14.82
C GLU A 151 8.00 4.14 14.85
N ARG A 152 7.96 5.27 14.12
CA ARG A 152 9.04 6.27 14.16
C ARG A 152 9.21 6.88 15.55
N LEU A 153 8.11 7.25 16.21
CA LEU A 153 8.17 7.78 17.57
C LEU A 153 8.71 6.74 18.56
N ALA A 154 8.32 5.47 18.40
CA ALA A 154 8.82 4.37 19.22
C ALA A 154 10.32 4.13 18.99
N GLU A 155 10.79 4.16 17.74
CA GLU A 155 12.20 4.00 17.40
C GLU A 155 13.05 5.14 17.97
N LEU A 156 12.62 6.41 17.87
CA LEU A 156 13.33 7.53 18.48
C LEU A 156 13.43 7.42 20.01
N LYS A 157 12.35 7.00 20.68
CA LYS A 157 12.36 6.72 22.13
C LYS A 157 13.34 5.59 22.46
N HIS A 158 13.37 4.54 21.64
CA HIS A 158 14.27 3.41 21.83
C HIS A 158 15.74 3.79 21.59
N ILE A 159 16.02 4.65 20.59
CA ILE A 159 17.35 5.23 20.36
C ILE A 159 17.78 6.02 21.60
N ALA A 160 16.95 6.92 22.12
CA ALA A 160 17.28 7.70 23.31
C ALA A 160 17.61 6.82 24.51
N PHE A 161 16.75 5.84 24.78
CA PHE A 161 16.97 4.86 25.84
C PHE A 161 18.28 4.08 25.65
N SER A 162 18.53 3.58 24.44
CA SER A 162 19.72 2.78 24.13
C SER A 162 21.01 3.58 24.28
N LEU A 163 21.00 4.87 23.92
CA LEU A 163 22.14 5.76 24.09
C LEU A 163 22.35 6.23 25.55
N GLY A 164 21.47 5.82 26.47
CA GLY A 164 21.57 6.12 27.89
C GLY A 164 21.10 7.53 28.27
N ALA A 165 20.18 8.11 27.50
CA ALA A 165 19.59 9.41 27.81
C ALA A 165 18.87 9.41 29.16
N LYS A 166 18.85 10.57 29.84
CA LYS A 166 17.97 10.86 30.99
C LYS A 166 16.61 11.36 30.55
N SER A 167 16.53 12.05 29.43
CA SER A 167 15.26 12.54 28.91
C SER A 167 15.28 12.62 27.39
N CYS A 168 14.11 12.48 26.78
CA CYS A 168 13.93 12.87 25.40
C CYS A 168 12.55 13.47 25.14
N SER A 169 12.48 14.41 24.20
CA SER A 169 11.26 15.03 23.72
C SER A 169 11.21 14.93 22.20
N ILE A 170 10.08 14.54 21.65
CA ILE A 170 9.83 14.50 20.21
C ILE A 170 8.65 15.42 19.91
N GLU A 171 8.85 16.42 19.07
CA GLU A 171 7.82 17.34 18.59
C GLU A 171 7.61 17.15 17.08
N ILE A 172 6.35 16.95 16.68
CA ILE A 172 5.96 16.91 15.28
C ILE A 172 5.53 18.32 14.88
N SER A 173 6.23 18.88 13.90
CA SER A 173 5.84 20.14 13.26
C SER A 173 5.42 19.86 11.82
N ALA A 174 4.21 20.28 11.44
CA ALA A 174 3.77 20.27 10.05
C ALA A 174 3.70 21.70 9.53
N SER A 175 4.30 21.97 8.37
CA SER A 175 4.12 23.24 7.67
C SER A 175 2.87 23.18 6.80
N ASN A 176 1.81 23.92 7.16
CA ASN A 176 0.59 24.04 6.36
C ASN A 176 0.76 25.02 5.18
N THR A 177 1.77 24.81 4.34
CA THR A 177 2.04 25.71 3.20
C THR A 177 1.03 25.56 2.06
N GLU A 178 0.40 24.39 1.88
CA GLU A 178 -0.46 24.17 0.71
C GLU A 178 -1.96 24.47 0.92
N THR A 179 -2.48 24.43 2.14
CA THR A 179 -3.93 24.63 2.36
C THR A 179 -4.37 26.09 2.19
N ASN A 180 -3.44 27.05 2.17
CA ASN A 180 -3.75 28.48 2.08
C ASN A 180 -3.79 29.03 0.65
N LEU A 181 -3.35 28.28 -0.36
CA LEU A 181 -3.38 28.73 -1.76
C LEU A 181 -4.73 28.44 -2.43
N LYS A 182 -5.31 27.26 -2.18
CA LYS A 182 -6.60 26.87 -2.77
C LYS A 182 -7.81 27.63 -2.20
N SER A 183 -7.68 28.24 -1.02
CA SER A 183 -8.73 29.11 -0.44
C SER A 183 -8.66 30.56 -0.91
N LYS A 184 -7.56 30.99 -1.55
CA LYS A 184 -7.44 32.34 -2.15
C LYS A 184 -7.97 32.39 -3.58
N GLU A 185 -7.82 31.32 -4.36
CA GLU A 185 -8.31 31.29 -5.74
C GLU A 185 -9.84 31.19 -5.84
N LYS A 186 -10.52 30.59 -4.84
CA LYS A 186 -11.99 30.52 -4.80
C LYS A 186 -12.71 31.79 -4.33
N LYS A 187 -11.99 32.85 -3.94
CA LYS A 187 -12.58 34.13 -3.50
C LYS A 187 -12.42 35.28 -4.49
N LEU A 188 -11.81 35.04 -5.66
CA LEU A 188 -11.55 36.07 -6.67
C LEU A 188 -12.49 35.99 -7.89
N SER A 189 -13.48 35.09 -7.86
CA SER A 189 -14.44 34.90 -8.96
C SER A 189 -15.88 34.86 -8.44
N GLU A 190 -16.27 35.85 -7.64
CA GLU A 190 -17.67 36.25 -7.36
C GLU A 190 -17.63 37.52 -6.52
N ASP A 191 -17.52 38.69 -7.17
CA ASP A 191 -18.40 39.83 -6.90
C ASP A 191 -18.15 40.98 -7.88
N VAL A 192 -19.11 41.20 -8.76
CA VAL A 192 -19.31 42.47 -9.48
C VAL A 192 -20.41 43.19 -8.71
N GLY A 193 -20.07 44.30 -8.02
CA GLY A 193 -21.09 45.07 -7.27
C GLY A 193 -20.57 46.19 -6.36
N ILE A 194 -20.12 47.28 -6.98
CA ILE A 194 -20.12 48.72 -6.58
C ILE A 194 -20.44 49.13 -5.11
N ALA A 195 -19.49 49.90 -4.53
CA ALA A 195 -19.54 50.98 -3.51
C ALA A 195 -20.07 50.66 -2.08
N ASP A 196 -19.60 51.23 -0.96
CA ASP A 196 -18.96 52.53 -0.69
C ASP A 196 -18.24 52.54 0.70
N PHE A 197 -17.28 53.45 0.83
CA PHE A 197 -16.70 54.16 2.00
C PHE A 197 -16.32 53.48 3.34
N GLY A 198 -15.10 53.80 3.82
CA GLY A 198 -14.86 54.06 5.26
C GLY A 198 -13.58 53.50 5.92
N VAL A 199 -12.46 54.21 5.78
CA VAL A 199 -11.45 54.56 6.82
C VAL A 199 -11.05 53.51 7.89
N SER A 200 -9.81 53.03 7.84
CA SER A 200 -8.72 53.37 8.78
C SER A 200 -7.64 52.28 8.78
N THR A 201 -6.47 52.67 8.32
CA THR A 201 -5.26 51.87 8.15
C THR A 201 -4.37 52.10 9.37
N ALA A 202 -4.35 51.19 10.35
CA ALA A 202 -3.24 51.06 11.31
C ALA A 202 -3.36 49.89 12.31
N GLU A 203 -4.56 49.37 12.61
CA GLU A 203 -4.73 48.47 13.78
C GLU A 203 -5.08 47.01 13.45
N LYS A 204 -4.96 46.58 12.18
CA LYS A 204 -5.24 45.20 11.73
C LYS A 204 -3.99 44.33 11.51
N SER A 205 -2.81 44.80 11.94
CA SER A 205 -1.56 44.03 11.81
C SER A 205 -1.31 43.13 13.03
N GLU A 206 -1.68 43.56 14.24
CA GLU A 206 -1.33 42.83 15.47
C GLU A 206 -2.31 41.70 15.83
N GLN A 207 -3.58 41.79 15.41
CA GLN A 207 -4.55 40.69 15.62
C GLN A 207 -4.40 39.51 14.63
N ASN A 208 -3.55 39.63 13.60
CA ASN A 208 -3.28 38.54 12.66
C ASN A 208 -2.09 37.65 13.07
N MET A 209 -1.31 38.04 14.09
CA MET A 209 -0.24 37.21 14.64
C MET A 209 -0.74 36.20 15.68
N SER A 210 -1.83 36.50 16.41
CA SER A 210 -2.36 35.57 17.43
C SER A 210 -3.31 34.50 16.87
N ARG A 211 -3.88 34.69 15.66
CA ARG A 211 -4.78 33.70 15.03
C ARG A 211 -4.09 32.63 14.19
N LYS A 212 -2.80 32.79 13.86
CA LYS A 212 -2.03 31.82 13.06
C LYS A 212 -1.57 30.58 13.83
N GLU A 213 -1.66 30.59 15.16
CA GLU A 213 -1.26 29.45 16.00
C GLU A 213 -2.32 28.34 16.11
N SER A 214 -3.54 28.58 15.60
CA SER A 214 -4.70 27.72 15.90
C SER A 214 -4.87 26.45 15.04
N ASN A 215 -4.01 26.17 14.07
CA ASN A 215 -4.14 24.97 13.21
C ASN A 215 -2.88 24.10 13.10
N GLN A 216 -1.88 24.34 13.95
CA GLN A 216 -0.69 23.48 14.00
C GLN A 216 -1.00 22.32 14.96
N ARG A 217 -1.31 21.13 14.42
CA ARG A 217 -1.36 19.90 15.21
C ARG A 217 0.06 19.59 15.69
N ARG A 218 0.53 20.25 16.76
CA ARG A 218 1.81 19.97 17.42
C ARG A 218 1.59 18.82 18.39
N GLY A 219 1.95 17.62 17.99
CA GLY A 219 2.11 16.52 18.93
C GLY A 219 3.49 16.64 19.57
N LYS A 220 3.56 16.86 20.89
CA LYS A 220 4.81 16.77 21.67
C LYS A 220 4.68 15.58 22.62
N THR A 221 5.62 14.65 22.55
CA THR A 221 5.78 13.55 23.53
C THR A 221 7.10 13.74 24.26
N GLU A 222 7.09 13.52 25.57
CA GLU A 222 8.28 13.61 26.42
C GLU A 222 8.35 12.38 27.32
N ILE A 223 9.57 11.92 27.59
CA ILE A 223 9.82 10.77 28.45
C ILE A 223 11.12 11.00 29.23
N GLN A 224 11.13 10.52 30.47
CA GLN A 224 12.29 10.53 31.36
C GLN A 224 12.73 9.10 31.65
N PHE A 225 14.04 8.93 31.83
CA PHE A 225 14.72 7.68 32.11
C PHE A 225 15.68 7.89 33.28
N GLU A 226 16.17 6.81 33.87
CA GLU A 226 17.19 6.87 34.93
C GLU A 226 18.55 7.41 34.41
N GLY A 227 18.79 7.31 33.10
CA GLY A 227 20.06 7.65 32.46
C GLY A 227 21.10 6.54 32.60
N SER A 228 22.06 6.51 31.69
CA SER A 228 23.16 5.55 31.72
C SER A 228 24.40 6.07 31.01
N ASN A 229 25.56 5.87 31.63
CA ASN A 229 26.88 6.12 31.02
C ASN A 229 27.39 4.94 30.19
N ARG A 230 26.55 3.93 29.94
CA ARG A 230 26.88 2.75 29.13
C ARG A 230 25.91 2.66 27.96
N PRO A 231 26.16 3.40 26.86
CA PRO A 231 25.29 3.34 25.69
C PRO A 231 25.36 1.94 25.03
N ARG A 232 24.26 1.54 24.42
CA ARG A 232 24.12 0.37 23.56
C ARG A 232 23.73 0.84 22.17
N ARG A 233 24.31 0.22 21.13
CA ARG A 233 24.02 0.62 19.76
C ARG A 233 22.59 0.14 19.42
N PRO A 234 21.66 1.05 19.08
CA PRO A 234 20.30 0.67 18.73
C PRO A 234 20.26 0.03 17.34
N VAL A 235 19.28 -0.85 17.12
CA VAL A 235 18.91 -1.32 15.78
C VAL A 235 17.99 -0.30 15.15
N LEU A 236 18.31 0.15 13.93
CA LEU A 236 17.56 1.17 13.21
C LEU A 236 16.74 0.54 12.08
N LYS A 237 15.49 0.99 11.92
CA LYS A 237 14.56 0.58 10.86
C LYS A 237 14.15 1.79 10.03
N TRP A 238 13.46 2.76 10.63
CA TRP A 238 13.02 3.99 9.96
C TRP A 238 14.15 5.01 9.79
N PHE A 239 15.12 5.04 10.71
CA PHE A 239 16.21 6.02 10.71
C PHE A 239 17.55 5.43 10.26
N ALA A 240 17.56 4.24 9.65
CA ALA A 240 18.78 3.52 9.27
C ALA A 240 19.71 4.36 8.37
N HIS A 241 19.14 5.17 7.48
CA HIS A 241 19.87 6.03 6.55
C HIS A 241 19.88 7.51 6.93
N ASP A 242 19.39 7.86 8.13
CA ASP A 242 19.38 9.25 8.59
C ASP A 242 20.78 9.65 9.10
N GLY A 243 21.40 10.61 8.43
CA GLY A 243 22.77 11.05 8.75
C GLY A 243 22.88 11.72 10.13
N ASN A 244 21.83 12.40 10.59
CA ASN A 244 21.83 13.07 11.89
C ASN A 244 21.74 12.06 13.03
N ILE A 245 20.87 11.05 12.89
CA ILE A 245 20.75 9.95 13.85
C ILE A 245 22.04 9.14 13.91
N ASN A 246 22.60 8.77 12.76
CA ASN A 246 23.85 8.02 12.73
C ASN A 246 25.00 8.82 13.37
N ARG A 247 25.12 10.13 13.09
CA ARG A 247 26.11 11.00 13.73
C ARG A 247 25.94 11.08 15.25
N LEU A 248 24.71 11.22 15.74
CA LEU A 248 24.42 11.22 17.19
C LEU A 248 24.88 9.91 17.84
N ILE A 249 24.60 8.77 17.19
CA ILE A 249 25.06 7.47 17.66
C ILE A 249 26.59 7.45 17.71
N GLU A 250 27.30 7.76 16.62
CA GLU A 250 28.77 7.75 16.62
C GLU A 250 29.35 8.68 17.69
N MET A 251 28.88 9.92 17.81
CA MET A 251 29.35 10.87 18.81
C MET A 251 29.13 10.39 20.26
N ARG A 252 28.12 9.54 20.51
CA ARG A 252 27.89 8.99 21.85
C ARG A 252 28.93 7.91 22.18
N PHE A 253 29.33 7.13 21.19
CA PHE A 253 30.33 6.06 21.35
C PHE A 253 31.78 6.57 21.29
N GLU A 254 32.04 7.62 20.52
CA GLU A 254 33.35 8.26 20.43
C GLU A 254 33.58 9.22 21.62
N ASN A 255 34.81 9.32 22.11
CA ASN A 255 35.22 10.26 23.16
C ASN A 255 34.58 10.08 24.56
N GLY A 256 34.17 8.87 24.92
CA GLY A 256 33.80 8.54 26.30
C GLY A 256 32.49 9.19 26.78
N ASN A 257 31.49 9.31 25.91
CA ASN A 257 30.14 9.82 26.23
C ASN A 257 30.06 11.32 26.57
N ALA A 258 30.87 12.17 25.94
CA ALA A 258 30.96 13.59 26.29
C ALA A 258 29.71 14.43 25.93
N ILE A 259 28.83 13.96 25.03
CA ILE A 259 27.60 14.70 24.68
C ILE A 259 26.67 14.79 25.89
N LYS A 260 26.22 16.00 26.20
CA LYS A 260 25.24 16.29 27.26
C LYS A 260 23.82 16.40 26.74
N SER A 261 23.63 17.04 25.59
CA SER A 261 22.32 17.21 24.97
C SER A 261 22.46 17.53 23.49
N GLU A 262 21.48 17.15 22.69
CA GLU A 262 21.42 17.51 21.27
C GLU A 262 19.96 17.72 20.82
N ILE A 263 19.78 18.58 19.81
CA ILE A 263 18.50 18.81 19.15
C ILE A 263 18.69 18.49 17.68
N LEU A 264 17.97 17.49 17.19
CA LEU A 264 17.98 17.06 15.80
C LEU A 264 16.68 17.46 15.12
N GLU A 265 16.80 18.04 13.93
CA GLU A 265 15.69 18.25 13.02
C GLU A 265 15.72 17.15 11.95
N LEU A 266 14.68 16.31 11.93
CA LEU A 266 14.55 15.18 11.01
C LEU A 266 13.47 15.53 9.98
N SER A 267 13.86 15.53 8.71
CA SER A 267 12.98 15.91 7.60
C SER A 267 11.97 14.80 7.32
N GLY A 268 10.69 15.14 7.17
CA GLY A 268 9.67 14.17 6.77
C GLY A 268 9.88 13.61 5.37
N SER A 269 10.56 14.34 4.48
CA SER A 269 10.89 13.88 3.13
C SER A 269 11.84 12.68 3.10
N SER A 270 12.70 12.52 4.11
CA SER A 270 13.56 11.33 4.26
C SER A 270 12.89 10.19 5.02
N LEU A 271 11.68 10.42 5.55
CA LEU A 271 10.91 9.48 6.35
C LEU A 271 9.64 9.02 5.62
N THR A 272 9.64 9.06 4.28
CA THR A 272 8.44 8.76 3.49
C THR A 272 7.98 7.31 3.68
N THR A 273 6.71 7.12 4.02
CA THR A 273 6.07 5.80 4.14
C THR A 273 5.99 5.11 2.78
N MET A 274 5.73 5.89 1.73
CA MET A 274 5.66 5.46 0.35
C MET A 274 5.86 6.65 -0.60
N SER A 275 6.11 6.36 -1.88
CA SER A 275 6.19 7.41 -2.91
C SER A 275 4.81 8.01 -3.24
N GLU A 276 4.79 9.29 -3.66
CA GLU A 276 3.56 9.95 -4.13
C GLU A 276 2.88 9.19 -5.28
N LYS A 277 3.67 8.70 -6.25
CA LYS A 277 3.17 7.91 -7.37
C LYS A 277 2.44 6.65 -6.89
N ALA A 278 3.03 5.92 -5.94
CA ALA A 278 2.40 4.74 -5.37
C ALA A 278 1.11 5.10 -4.62
N ALA A 279 1.11 6.19 -3.85
CA ALA A 279 -0.07 6.64 -3.11
C ALA A 279 -1.24 7.03 -4.03
N TYR A 280 -0.98 7.76 -5.12
CA TYR A 280 -2.01 8.09 -6.11
C TYR A 280 -2.57 6.84 -6.79
N ALA A 281 -1.69 5.91 -7.15
CA ALA A 281 -2.07 4.63 -7.73
C ALA A 281 -3.01 3.87 -6.78
N MET A 282 -2.62 3.74 -5.49
CA MET A 282 -3.42 3.09 -4.45
C MET A 282 -4.77 3.77 -4.24
N ASP A 283 -4.81 5.10 -4.14
CA ASP A 283 -6.08 5.83 -3.97
C ASP A 283 -7.06 5.52 -5.10
N MET A 284 -6.57 5.42 -6.33
CA MET A 284 -7.39 5.12 -7.50
C MET A 284 -7.88 3.66 -7.51
N ALA A 285 -7.01 2.71 -7.15
CA ALA A 285 -7.38 1.30 -7.01
C ALA A 285 -8.45 1.11 -5.91
N ILE A 286 -8.19 1.61 -4.71
CA ILE A 286 -9.07 1.44 -3.54
C ILE A 286 -10.44 2.08 -3.81
N LYS A 287 -10.50 3.27 -4.43
CA LYS A 287 -11.78 3.94 -4.76
C LYS A 287 -12.68 3.07 -5.64
N LYS A 288 -12.12 2.31 -6.59
CA LYS A 288 -12.89 1.45 -7.51
C LYS A 288 -13.34 0.15 -6.87
N THR A 289 -12.64 -0.31 -5.84
CA THR A 289 -13.00 -1.55 -5.13
C THR A 289 -14.30 -1.45 -4.31
N GLY A 290 -14.80 -0.23 -4.06
CA GLY A 290 -16.00 -0.01 -3.25
C GLY A 290 -15.79 -0.26 -1.75
N ALA A 291 -14.54 -0.38 -1.29
CA ALA A 291 -14.18 -0.62 0.11
C ALA A 291 -14.94 0.31 1.08
N LYS A 292 -15.81 -0.29 1.89
CA LYS A 292 -16.61 0.38 2.92
C LYS A 292 -15.83 0.42 4.21
N GLY A 293 -14.84 1.30 4.25
CA GLY A 293 -13.96 1.41 5.42
C GLY A 293 -13.34 2.78 5.64
N LYS A 294 -13.52 3.72 4.70
CA LYS A 294 -13.12 5.10 4.93
C LYS A 294 -13.96 5.64 6.07
N ALA A 295 -13.39 5.71 7.27
CA ALA A 295 -13.97 6.47 8.37
C ALA A 295 -14.36 7.84 7.82
N LYS A 296 -15.55 8.33 8.15
CA LYS A 296 -16.03 9.64 7.69
C LYS A 296 -15.00 10.71 8.09
N GLY A 297 -14.19 11.19 7.13
CA GLY A 297 -13.07 12.11 7.37
C GLY A 297 -11.65 11.54 7.21
N SER A 298 -11.48 10.25 6.85
CA SER A 298 -10.16 9.68 6.52
C SER A 298 -9.62 10.34 5.25
N SER A 299 -8.44 10.93 5.34
CA SER A 299 -7.81 11.58 4.20
C SER A 299 -7.20 10.54 3.24
N ASP A 300 -7.33 10.77 1.94
CA ASP A 300 -6.74 9.92 0.88
C ASP A 300 -5.24 9.68 1.12
N ILE A 301 -4.71 8.51 0.72
CA ILE A 301 -3.32 8.09 0.96
C ILE A 301 -2.35 9.13 0.40
N SER A 302 -2.60 9.63 -0.81
CA SER A 302 -1.81 10.70 -1.44
C SER A 302 -1.75 11.97 -0.61
N SER A 303 -2.86 12.35 0.04
CA SER A 303 -2.88 13.52 0.92
C SER A 303 -2.10 13.31 2.22
N GLN A 304 -1.95 12.06 2.67
CA GLN A 304 -1.12 11.73 3.83
C GLN A 304 0.36 11.74 3.48
N VAL A 305 0.75 11.26 2.30
CA VAL A 305 2.13 11.42 1.77
C VAL A 305 2.51 12.90 1.70
N ALA A 306 1.62 13.74 1.17
CA ALA A 306 1.88 15.18 1.10
C ALA A 306 2.03 15.82 2.49
N LYS A 307 1.25 15.39 3.50
CA LYS A 307 1.41 15.88 4.87
C LYS A 307 2.74 15.42 5.48
N GLU A 308 3.13 14.16 5.24
CA GLU A 308 4.36 13.57 5.73
C GLU A 308 5.60 14.25 5.14
N SER A 309 5.64 14.49 3.83
CA SER A 309 6.77 15.14 3.15
C SER A 309 7.03 16.56 3.64
N HIS A 310 5.98 17.27 4.07
CA HIS A 310 6.04 18.61 4.66
C HIS A 310 6.10 18.63 6.20
N SER A 311 6.22 17.45 6.82
CA SER A 311 6.40 17.34 8.26
C SER A 311 7.88 17.36 8.63
N LYS A 312 8.16 17.71 9.88
CA LYS A 312 9.48 17.61 10.49
C LYS A 312 9.32 17.08 11.91
N LEU A 313 10.24 16.23 12.32
CA LEU A 313 10.36 15.77 13.71
C LEU A 313 11.51 16.52 14.36
N ILE A 314 11.24 17.18 15.48
CA ILE A 314 12.25 17.80 16.33
C ILE A 314 12.51 16.84 17.48
N PHE A 315 13.66 16.19 17.45
CA PHE A 315 14.09 15.22 18.46
C PHE A 315 15.11 15.86 19.38
N LYS A 316 14.75 16.02 20.66
CA LYS A 316 15.60 16.57 21.70
C LYS A 316 15.99 15.45 22.66
N ILE A 317 17.27 15.32 22.94
CA ILE A 317 17.83 14.27 23.81
C ILE A 317 18.77 14.89 24.84
N GLU A 318 18.74 14.40 26.07
CA GLU A 318 19.59 14.83 27.18
C GLU A 318 20.15 13.61 27.91
N PHE A 319 21.44 13.62 28.26
CA PHE A 319 22.20 12.51 28.84
C PHE A 319 22.62 12.74 30.29
#